data_AF-A0A257Z0F5-F1
#
_entry.id   AF-A0A257Z0F5-F1
#
_cell.length_a   1.000
_cell.length_b   1.000
_cell.length_c   1.000
_cell.angle_alpha   90.00
_cell.angle_beta   90.00
_cell.angle_gamma   90.00
#
_symmetry.space_group_name_H-M   'P 1'
#
loop_
_entity.id
_entity.type
_entity.pdbx_description
1 polymer ?
#
loop_
_entity_poly.entity_id
_entity_poly.type
_entity_poly.pdbx_seq_one_letter_code
_entity_poly.pdbx_strand_id
1 'polypeptide(L)'
;ERFEIIINAPSGRPETPEDFARCHARTFQHLRQLGLTFTPEPGPEGLTTPAMLGRLFPGSAGAIYGRSPEGTFAAFARPPARTRVTGLYLAGGGAHPGAGVPMAALSGRHAAAAVLADLPGLTSASMSAPTAMPGGTLTGSRTTERAPSR
;
A
#
# COMPACT_ATOMS: atom_id res chain seq x y z
N GLU A 1 16.05 -16.76 5.97
CA GLU A 1 15.68 -15.34 6.10
C GLU A 1 14.90 -14.90 4.86
N ARG A 2 14.28 -13.72 4.87
CA ARG A 2 13.58 -13.14 3.70
C ARG A 2 14.20 -11.79 3.38
N PHE A 3 14.57 -11.59 2.12
CA PHE A 3 15.23 -10.38 1.65
C PHE A 3 14.41 -9.73 0.55
N GLU A 4 14.36 -8.40 0.56
CA GLU A 4 13.86 -7.58 -0.53
C GLU A 4 15.00 -6.65 -0.96
N ILE A 5 15.31 -6.65 -2.26
CA ILE A 5 16.36 -5.81 -2.83
C ILE A 5 15.70 -4.90 -3.87
N ILE A 6 15.79 -3.59 -3.64
CA ILE A 6 15.24 -2.59 -4.55
C ILE A 6 16.38 -1.98 -5.36
N ILE A 7 16.25 -2.05 -6.68
CA ILE A 7 17.22 -1.50 -7.62
C ILE A 7 16.48 -0.48 -8.48
N ASN A 8 17.09 0.71 -8.63
CA ASN A 8 16.51 1.76 -9.44
C ASN A 8 16.38 1.33 -10.91
N ALA A 9 15.18 1.48 -11.47
CA ALA A 9 14.88 1.24 -12.87
C ALA A 9 13.89 2.31 -13.36
N PRO A 10 14.00 2.75 -14.63
CA PRO A 10 13.10 3.76 -15.17
C PRO A 10 11.67 3.22 -15.35
N SER A 11 10.68 4.04 -15.01
CA SER A 11 9.26 3.76 -15.27
C SER A 11 8.94 3.82 -16.77
N GLY A 12 7.92 3.07 -17.22
CA GLY A 12 7.43 3.07 -18.60
C GLY A 12 8.33 2.31 -19.57
N ARG A 13 9.42 1.73 -19.08
CA ARG A 13 10.33 0.94 -19.89
C ARG A 13 9.74 -0.44 -20.18
N PRO A 14 9.80 -0.93 -21.44
CA PRO A 14 9.39 -2.29 -21.77
C PRO A 14 10.36 -3.33 -21.18
N GLU A 15 9.83 -4.52 -20.91
CA GLU A 15 10.58 -5.69 -20.47
C GLU A 15 11.41 -6.26 -21.62
N THR A 16 12.66 -6.61 -21.35
CA THR A 16 13.53 -7.31 -22.31
C THR A 16 13.98 -8.66 -21.75
N PRO A 17 14.22 -9.68 -22.60
CA PRO A 17 14.67 -11.01 -22.13
C PRO A 17 15.95 -10.97 -21.28
N GLU A 18 16.79 -9.95 -21.47
CA GLU A 18 18.06 -9.78 -20.76
C GLU A 18 17.92 -9.08 -19.40
N ASP A 19 16.73 -8.61 -19.04
CA ASP A 19 16.52 -7.86 -17.79
C ASP A 19 16.91 -8.68 -16.56
N PHE A 20 16.55 -9.97 -16.53
CA PHE A 20 16.97 -10.87 -15.47
C PHE A 20 18.49 -10.98 -15.39
N ALA A 21 19.14 -11.43 -16.47
CA ALA A 21 20.58 -11.67 -16.49
C ALA A 21 21.37 -10.41 -16.08
N ARG A 22 20.97 -9.23 -16.58
CA ARG A 22 21.63 -7.96 -16.26
C ARG A 22 21.39 -7.52 -14.81
N CYS A 23 20.15 -7.61 -14.32
CA CYS A 23 19.80 -7.23 -12.95
C CYS A 23 20.51 -8.15 -11.94
N HIS A 24 20.45 -9.45 -12.19
CA HIS A 24 21.04 -10.49 -11.38
C HIS A 24 22.57 -10.34 -11.31
N ALA A 25 23.25 -10.24 -12.46
CA ALA A 25 24.70 -10.07 -12.51
C ALA A 25 25.16 -8.82 -11.75
N ARG A 26 24.51 -7.66 -11.97
CA ARG A 26 24.87 -6.41 -11.28
C ARG A 26 24.71 -6.52 -9.76
N THR A 27 23.61 -7.11 -9.31
CA THR A 27 23.24 -7.15 -7.89
C THR A 27 24.07 -8.14 -7.12
N PHE A 28 24.08 -9.41 -7.55
CA PHE A 28 24.72 -10.47 -6.77
C PHE A 28 26.23 -10.52 -6.96
N GLN A 29 26.79 -9.99 -8.07
CA GLN A 29 28.23 -9.74 -8.13
C GLN A 29 28.65 -8.69 -7.09
N HIS A 30 27.89 -7.60 -6.93
CA HIS A 30 28.19 -6.58 -5.94
C HIS A 30 28.05 -7.11 -4.51
N LEU A 31 26.98 -7.86 -4.20
CA LEU A 31 26.80 -8.48 -2.88
C LEU A 31 27.94 -9.46 -2.54
N ARG A 32 28.40 -10.27 -3.50
CA ARG A 32 29.57 -11.14 -3.31
C ARG A 32 30.85 -10.37 -2.97
N GLN A 33 31.07 -9.21 -3.60
CA GLN A 33 32.21 -8.35 -3.28
C GLN A 33 32.15 -7.80 -1.85
N LEU A 34 30.94 -7.69 -1.28
CA LEU A 34 30.71 -7.31 0.11
C LEU A 34 30.69 -8.51 1.08
N GLY A 35 30.98 -9.72 0.60
CA GLY A 35 30.96 -10.96 1.40
C GLY A 35 29.56 -11.52 1.67
N LEU A 36 28.52 -11.02 0.98
CA LEU A 36 27.15 -11.48 1.10
C LEU A 36 26.82 -12.48 -0.03
N THR A 37 26.45 -13.71 0.34
CA THR A 37 26.12 -14.78 -0.60
C THR A 37 24.76 -15.41 -0.27
N PHE A 38 24.12 -15.96 -1.29
CA PHE A 38 22.85 -16.68 -1.19
C PHE A 38 23.04 -18.12 -1.65
N THR A 39 22.30 -19.06 -1.06
CA THR A 39 22.36 -20.47 -1.46
C THR A 39 20.96 -21.09 -1.36
N PRO A 40 20.29 -21.39 -2.50
CA PRO A 40 20.70 -21.05 -3.87
C PRO A 40 20.64 -19.53 -4.13
N GLU A 41 21.32 -19.08 -5.18
CA GLU A 41 21.14 -17.71 -5.68
C GLU A 41 19.71 -17.58 -6.28
N PRO A 42 18.99 -16.47 -6.03
CA PRO A 42 17.61 -16.31 -6.52
C PRO A 42 17.48 -16.38 -8.05
N GLY A 43 16.53 -17.18 -8.55
CA GLY A 43 16.25 -17.30 -9.97
C GLY A 43 15.37 -16.18 -10.53
N PRO A 44 14.95 -16.27 -11.82
CA PRO A 44 14.08 -15.30 -12.49
C PRO A 44 12.78 -15.00 -11.76
N GLU A 45 12.23 -15.97 -11.04
CA GLU A 45 11.04 -15.84 -10.20
C GLU A 45 11.19 -14.82 -9.06
N GLY A 46 12.42 -14.52 -8.66
CA GLY A 46 12.73 -13.50 -7.66
C GLY A 46 12.75 -12.07 -8.20
N LEU A 47 12.67 -11.88 -9.53
CA LEU A 47 12.71 -10.55 -10.14
C LEU A 47 11.30 -10.02 -10.39
N THR A 48 11.04 -8.80 -9.91
CA THR A 48 9.87 -8.01 -10.29
C THR A 48 10.32 -6.80 -11.10
N THR A 49 9.91 -6.70 -12.36
CA THR A 49 10.30 -5.60 -13.26
C THR A 49 9.32 -4.43 -13.19
N PRO A 50 9.71 -3.20 -13.61
CA PRO A 50 8.77 -2.09 -13.76
C PRO A 50 7.61 -2.40 -14.71
N ALA A 51 7.84 -3.17 -15.76
CA ALA A 51 6.78 -3.60 -16.69
C ALA A 51 5.76 -4.50 -15.98
N MET A 52 6.22 -5.45 -15.14
CA MET A 52 5.34 -6.27 -14.30
C MET A 52 4.51 -5.41 -13.36
N LEU A 53 5.14 -4.45 -12.67
CA LEU A 53 4.43 -3.51 -11.78
C LEU A 53 3.43 -2.63 -12.54
N GLY A 54 3.77 -2.19 -13.74
CA GLY A 54 2.87 -1.41 -14.60
C GLY A 54 1.62 -2.20 -15.02
N ARG A 55 1.73 -3.52 -15.17
CA ARG A 55 0.61 -4.43 -15.42
C ARG A 55 -0.26 -4.61 -14.17
N LEU A 56 0.35 -4.74 -12.99
CA LEU A 56 -0.35 -4.91 -11.72
C LEU A 56 -1.03 -3.62 -11.22
N PHE A 57 -0.41 -2.47 -11.49
CA PHE A 57 -0.88 -1.16 -11.04
C PHE A 57 -1.01 -0.22 -12.24
N PRO A 58 -2.10 -0.31 -13.04
CA PRO A 58 -2.31 0.53 -14.21
C PRO A 58 -2.21 2.03 -13.88
N GLY A 59 -1.61 2.80 -14.78
CA GLY A 59 -1.38 4.24 -14.61
C GLY A 59 -0.14 4.61 -13.78
N SER A 60 0.53 3.64 -13.15
CA SER A 60 1.81 3.88 -12.45
C SER A 60 3.04 3.91 -13.37
N ALA A 61 2.91 3.36 -14.59
CA ALA A 61 4.04 3.04 -15.46
C ALA A 61 5.13 2.19 -14.78
N GLY A 62 4.81 1.43 -13.73
CA GLY A 62 5.77 0.63 -12.98
C GLY A 62 6.49 1.37 -11.86
N ALA A 63 6.15 2.63 -11.58
CA ALA A 63 6.75 3.39 -10.49
C ALA A 63 6.14 3.01 -9.13
N ILE A 64 6.98 2.54 -8.20
CA ILE A 64 6.55 2.15 -6.84
C ILE A 64 6.36 3.35 -5.89
N TYR A 65 6.94 4.51 -6.23
CA TYR A 65 6.84 5.74 -5.43
C TYR A 65 6.07 6.87 -6.13
N GLY A 66 5.31 6.54 -7.18
CA GLY A 66 4.60 7.51 -8.00
C GLY A 66 5.54 8.30 -8.92
N ARG A 67 5.13 9.51 -9.33
CA ARG A 67 5.94 10.37 -10.21
C ARG A 67 7.32 10.63 -9.62
N SER A 68 8.33 10.67 -10.49
CA SER A 68 9.72 10.94 -10.08
C SER A 68 9.77 12.23 -9.25
N PRO A 69 10.48 12.23 -8.11
CA PRO A 69 10.67 13.40 -7.28
C PRO A 69 11.67 14.41 -7.87
N GLU A 70 12.09 14.26 -9.13
CA GLU A 70 13.01 15.17 -9.80
C GLU A 70 12.47 16.61 -9.77
N GLY A 71 13.20 17.48 -9.06
CA GLY A 71 12.86 18.87 -8.82
C GLY A 71 12.36 19.13 -7.41
N THR A 72 12.83 20.22 -6.80
CA THR A 72 12.58 20.62 -5.40
C THR A 72 11.09 20.71 -5.03
N PHE A 73 10.20 20.79 -6.02
CA PHE A 73 8.75 20.92 -5.83
C PHE A 73 7.93 19.67 -6.23
N ALA A 74 8.55 18.56 -6.62
CA ALA A 74 7.82 17.38 -7.10
C ALA A 74 6.86 16.78 -6.07
N ALA A 75 7.15 16.93 -4.77
CA ALA A 75 6.23 16.55 -3.69
C ALA A 75 4.94 17.39 -3.65
N PHE A 76 4.99 18.65 -4.09
CA PHE A 76 3.84 19.57 -4.17
C PHE A 76 3.02 19.41 -5.46
N ALA A 77 3.55 18.72 -6.46
CA ALA A 77 2.80 18.39 -7.68
C ALA A 77 1.73 17.30 -7.46
N ARG A 78 1.69 16.70 -6.27
CA ARG A 78 0.69 15.69 -5.91
C ARG A 78 -0.67 16.38 -5.66
N PRO A 79 -1.75 15.92 -6.29
CA PRO A 79 -3.06 16.52 -6.09
C PRO A 79 -3.50 16.39 -4.62
N PRO A 80 -4.23 17.39 -4.09
CA PRO A 80 -4.82 17.31 -2.77
C PRO A 80 -5.98 16.30 -2.75
N ALA A 81 -6.49 16.03 -1.55
CA ALA A 81 -7.57 15.06 -1.36
C ALA A 81 -8.88 15.46 -2.05
N ARG A 82 -9.21 16.75 -2.12
CA ARG A 82 -10.40 17.27 -2.84
C ARG A 82 -10.05 17.60 -4.28
N THR A 83 -10.88 17.15 -5.22
CA THR A 83 -10.77 17.57 -6.63
C THR A 83 -11.75 18.71 -6.94
N ARG A 84 -11.68 19.24 -8.17
CA ARG A 84 -12.67 20.20 -8.67
C ARG A 84 -14.00 19.54 -9.07
N VAL A 85 -14.03 18.21 -9.16
CA VAL A 85 -15.24 17.45 -9.47
C VAL A 85 -15.92 17.13 -8.14
N THR A 86 -17.12 17.67 -7.95
CA THR A 86 -17.91 17.47 -6.73
C THR A 86 -18.11 15.98 -6.45
N GLY A 87 -17.81 15.54 -5.23
CA GLY A 87 -17.93 14.14 -4.82
C GLY A 87 -16.77 13.23 -5.20
N LEU A 88 -15.74 13.73 -5.90
CA LEU A 88 -14.54 12.98 -6.23
C LEU A 88 -13.37 13.37 -5.31
N TYR A 89 -12.87 12.38 -4.56
CA TYR A 89 -11.76 12.52 -3.62
C TYR A 89 -10.62 11.58 -4.00
N LEU A 90 -9.38 12.01 -3.73
CA LEU A 90 -8.16 11.27 -4.03
C LEU A 90 -7.48 10.82 -2.74
N ALA A 91 -7.03 9.57 -2.72
CA ALA A 91 -6.28 8.98 -1.63
C ALA A 91 -5.18 8.06 -2.17
N GLY A 92 -4.17 7.79 -1.34
CA GLY A 92 -3.06 6.88 -1.65
C GLY A 92 -1.80 7.59 -2.14
N GLY A 93 -0.84 6.79 -2.62
CA GLY A 93 0.54 7.24 -2.87
C GLY A 93 0.72 8.29 -3.98
N GLY A 94 -0.25 8.38 -4.89
CA GLY A 94 -0.28 9.40 -5.94
C GLY A 94 -0.83 10.75 -5.49
N ALA A 95 -1.51 10.82 -4.34
CA ALA A 95 -2.08 12.04 -3.77
C ALA A 95 -1.22 12.57 -2.61
N HIS A 96 -1.45 13.82 -2.22
CA HIS A 96 -0.77 14.41 -1.07
C HIS A 96 -1.12 13.62 0.22
N PRO A 97 -0.14 13.26 1.07
CA PRO A 97 1.23 13.77 1.09
C PRO A 97 2.25 12.94 0.30
N GLY A 98 1.95 11.69 -0.07
CA GLY A 98 2.85 10.91 -0.92
C GLY A 98 2.76 9.41 -0.87
N ALA A 99 3.72 8.78 -1.56
CA ALA A 99 3.92 7.33 -1.60
C ALA A 99 4.62 6.78 -0.35
N GLY A 100 4.57 5.46 -0.21
CA GLY A 100 4.97 4.74 1.01
C GLY A 100 3.77 4.51 1.94
N VAL A 101 3.78 3.38 2.64
CA VAL A 101 2.65 2.93 3.48
C VAL A 101 2.17 4.00 4.46
N PRO A 102 3.04 4.69 5.22
CA PRO A 102 2.58 5.73 6.15
C PRO A 102 1.90 6.92 5.44
N MET A 103 2.48 7.35 4.32
CA MET A 103 1.99 8.53 3.58
C MET A 103 0.69 8.23 2.84
N ALA A 104 0.54 7.03 2.30
CA ALA A 104 -0.71 6.56 1.71
C ALA A 104 -1.84 6.48 2.75
N ALA A 105 -1.54 6.01 3.96
CA ALA A 105 -2.50 6.00 5.06
C ALA A 105 -2.92 7.42 5.50
N LEU A 106 -1.95 8.34 5.62
CA LEU A 106 -2.23 9.76 5.90
C LEU A 106 -3.07 10.42 4.80
N SER A 107 -2.77 10.13 3.53
CA SER A 107 -3.57 10.56 2.38
C SER A 107 -5.03 10.09 2.51
N GLY A 108 -5.24 8.83 2.90
CA GLY A 108 -6.57 8.29 3.20
C GLY A 108 -7.30 9.05 4.30
N ARG A 109 -6.60 9.43 5.38
CA ARG A 109 -7.18 10.27 6.44
C ARG A 109 -7.62 11.65 5.95
N HIS A 110 -6.83 12.27 5.07
CA HIS A 110 -7.19 13.57 4.47
C HIS A 110 -8.44 13.45 3.58
N ALA A 111 -8.52 12.39 2.77
CA ALA A 111 -9.70 12.13 1.94
C ALA A 111 -10.96 11.88 2.80
N ALA A 112 -10.85 11.06 3.84
CA ALA A 112 -11.95 10.82 4.77
C ALA A 112 -12.42 12.11 5.45
N ALA A 113 -11.50 12.93 5.95
CA ALA A 113 -11.85 14.23 6.55
C ALA A 113 -12.53 15.17 5.55
N ALA A 114 -12.10 15.16 4.29
CA ALA A 114 -12.71 15.95 3.23
C ALA A 114 -14.15 15.50 2.94
N VAL A 115 -14.37 14.19 2.81
CA VAL A 115 -15.71 13.59 2.63
C VAL A 115 -16.65 14.01 3.76
N LEU A 116 -16.21 13.89 5.01
CA LEU A 116 -17.02 14.22 6.19
C LEU A 116 -17.43 15.69 6.25
N ALA A 117 -16.52 16.59 5.89
CA ALA A 117 -16.78 18.02 5.88
C ALA A 117 -17.74 18.44 4.74
N ASP A 118 -17.66 17.77 3.59
CA ASP A 118 -18.45 18.11 2.41
C ASP A 118 -19.85 17.45 2.44
N LEU A 119 -20.03 16.40 3.26
CA LEU A 119 -21.27 15.62 3.39
C LEU A 119 -21.73 15.44 4.85
N PRO A 120 -22.08 16.53 5.55
CA PRO A 120 -22.41 16.52 6.99
C PRO A 120 -23.67 15.74 7.41
N GLY A 121 -24.27 14.94 6.52
CA GLY A 121 -25.45 14.11 6.80
C GLY A 121 -25.41 12.67 6.26
N LEU A 122 -24.33 12.26 5.57
CA LEU A 122 -24.19 10.88 5.04
C LEU A 122 -23.55 9.92 6.05
N THR A 123 -23.03 10.42 7.17
CA THR A 123 -22.67 9.62 8.34
C THR A 123 -23.92 9.36 9.17
N SER A 124 -24.84 8.56 8.63
CA SER A 124 -25.82 7.92 9.49
C SER A 124 -25.05 7.08 10.50
N ALA A 125 -25.09 7.48 11.78
CA ALA A 125 -24.64 6.69 12.91
C ALA A 125 -25.56 5.47 13.16
N SER A 126 -26.35 5.06 12.16
CA SER A 126 -27.03 3.79 12.18
C SER A 126 -25.97 2.70 12.12
N MET A 127 -25.60 2.20 13.30
CA MET A 127 -25.03 0.87 13.41
C MET A 127 -25.92 -0.04 12.56
N SER A 128 -25.34 -0.75 11.59
CA SER A 128 -26.04 -1.87 10.95
C SER A 128 -26.65 -2.70 12.07
N ALA A 129 -27.97 -2.93 12.02
CA ALA A 129 -28.63 -3.79 12.99
C ALA A 129 -27.84 -5.09 13.13
N PRO A 130 -27.74 -5.69 14.34
CA PRO A 130 -26.97 -6.91 14.54
C PRO A 130 -27.36 -7.94 13.48
N THR A 131 -26.45 -8.23 12.56
CA THR A 131 -26.65 -9.30 11.59
C THR A 131 -26.86 -10.58 12.39
N ALA A 132 -28.05 -11.17 12.30
CA ALA A 132 -28.33 -12.46 12.89
C ALA A 132 -27.37 -13.48 12.27
N MET A 133 -26.36 -13.88 13.03
CA MET A 133 -25.52 -15.03 12.68
C MET A 133 -26.40 -16.29 12.76
N PRO A 134 -26.55 -17.10 11.70
CA PRO A 134 -27.23 -18.37 11.82
C PRO A 134 -26.40 -19.27 12.74
N GLY A 135 -26.94 -19.63 13.91
CA GLY A 135 -26.37 -20.71 14.74
C GLY A 135 -25.83 -20.33 16.13
N GLY A 136 -26.38 -19.33 16.81
CA GLY A 136 -26.07 -19.07 18.22
C GLY A 136 -27.30 -19.21 19.11
N THR A 137 -27.55 -20.39 19.67
CA THR A 137 -28.46 -20.50 20.83
C THR A 137 -27.80 -19.82 22.02
N LEU A 138 -28.37 -18.68 22.45
CA LEU A 138 -28.01 -18.02 23.70
C LEU A 138 -28.28 -18.97 24.87
N THR A 139 -27.23 -19.64 25.35
CA THR A 139 -27.30 -20.37 26.61
C THR A 139 -27.12 -19.33 27.71
N GLY A 140 -28.20 -19.03 28.43
CA GLY A 140 -28.18 -18.08 29.54
C GLY A 140 -27.13 -18.52 30.58
N SER A 141 -26.14 -17.66 30.83
CA SER A 141 -25.20 -17.87 31.93
C SER A 141 -25.95 -17.74 33.26
N ARG A 142 -25.90 -18.78 34.09
CA ARG A 142 -26.42 -18.74 35.46
C ARG A 142 -25.66 -17.68 36.26
N THR A 143 -26.38 -16.70 36.80
CA THR A 143 -25.87 -15.80 37.82
C THR A 143 -25.52 -16.63 39.05
N THR A 144 -24.23 -16.70 39.41
CA THR A 144 -23.83 -17.20 40.72
C THR A 144 -23.85 -16.03 41.70
N GLU A 145 -24.61 -16.19 42.77
CA GLU A 145 -24.71 -15.23 43.85
C GLU A 145 -23.34 -15.11 44.55
N ARG A 146 -22.92 -13.88 44.89
CA ARG A 146 -21.68 -13.68 45.64
C ARG A 146 -21.88 -14.11 47.09
N ALA A 147 -21.06 -15.06 47.54
CA ALA A 147 -20.98 -15.43 48.95
C ALA A 147 -20.50 -14.24 49.81
N PRO A 148 -21.09 -14.00 50.99
CA PRO A 148 -20.62 -12.95 51.88
C PRO A 148 -19.31 -13.38 52.57
N SER A 149 -18.31 -12.52 52.54
CA SER A 149 -17.06 -12.71 53.28
C SER A 149 -17.27 -12.45 54.77
N ARG A 150 -16.74 -13.33 55.62
CA ARG A 150 -16.38 -13.04 57.01
C ARG A 150 -14.87 -12.99 57.13
#